data_AF-A0A4D6HQB2-F1
#
_entry.id   AF-A0A4D6HQB2-F1
#
_cell.length_a   1.000
_cell.length_b   1.000
_cell.length_c   1.000
_cell.angle_alpha   90.00
_cell.angle_beta   90.00
_cell.angle_gamma   90.00
#
_symmetry.space_group_name_H-M   'P 1'
#
loop_
_entity.id
_entity.type
_entity.pdbx_description
1 polymer ?
#
loop_
_entity_poly.entity_id
_entity_poly.type
_entity_poly.pdbx_seq_one_letter_code
_entity_poly.pdbx_strand_id
1 'polypeptide(L)'
;MIPTIDPSIEAIVQGSLFIILTILGLAIIYLAFQGYRRNQSRPMLFLALGFAAIIVPELAMTVVTRLVEISQFWIVTTYQVTNVFAFCCILYAITMEP
;
A
#
# COMPACT_ATOMS: atom_id res chain seq x y z
N MET A 1 33.23 -1.20 -1.43
CA MET A 1 32.75 -0.92 -2.80
C MET A 1 31.39 -1.57 -2.91
N ILE A 2 30.31 -0.78 -2.80
CA ILE A 2 28.95 -1.29 -3.03
C ILE A 2 28.89 -1.58 -4.53
N PRO A 3 28.47 -2.78 -4.98
CA PRO A 3 28.30 -3.02 -6.40
C PRO A 3 27.23 -2.04 -6.91
N THR A 4 27.66 -1.05 -7.70
CA THR A 4 26.78 -0.13 -8.40
C THR A 4 26.13 -0.94 -9.52
N ILE A 5 24.93 -1.46 -9.24
CA ILE A 5 24.09 -2.07 -10.26
C ILE A 5 23.79 -0.99 -11.32
N ASP A 6 23.78 -1.38 -12.59
CA ASP A 6 23.44 -0.44 -13.65
C ASP A 6 22.06 0.20 -13.37
N PRO A 7 21.90 1.52 -13.46
CA PRO A 7 20.67 2.23 -13.08
C PRO A 7 19.43 1.77 -13.87
N SER A 8 19.62 1.10 -15.01
CA SER A 8 18.55 0.44 -15.78
C SER A 8 17.97 -0.78 -15.07
N ILE A 9 18.80 -1.60 -14.40
CA ILE A 9 18.36 -2.80 -13.70
C ILE A 9 17.60 -2.43 -12.42
N GLU A 10 18.09 -1.43 -11.66
CA GLU A 10 17.40 -0.95 -10.46
C GLU A 10 15.98 -0.44 -10.80
N ALA A 11 15.86 0.35 -11.88
CA ALA A 11 14.57 0.86 -12.33
C ALA A 11 13.62 -0.25 -12.81
N ILE A 12 14.13 -1.24 -13.55
CA ILE A 12 13.33 -2.39 -14.01
C ILE A 12 12.81 -3.20 -12.82
N VAL A 13 13.69 -3.52 -11.87
CA VAL A 13 13.34 -4.33 -10.69
C VAL A 13 12.34 -3.60 -9.81
N GLN A 14 12.61 -2.33 -9.46
CA GLN A 14 11.69 -1.54 -8.65
C GLN A 14 10.34 -1.32 -9.36
N GLY A 15 10.36 -1.00 -10.66
CA GLY A 15 9.14 -0.81 -11.45
C GLY A 15 8.29 -2.07 -11.53
N SER A 16 8.89 -3.24 -11.74
CA SER A 16 8.17 -4.51 -11.81
C SER A 16 7.63 -4.96 -10.45
N LEU A 17 8.41 -4.81 -9.37
CA LEU A 17 7.92 -5.05 -8.01
C LEU A 17 6.75 -4.14 -7.64
N PHE A 18 6.86 -2.84 -7.96
CA PHE A 18 5.78 -1.87 -7.72
C PHE A 18 4.48 -2.28 -8.42
N ILE A 19 4.55 -2.68 -9.68
CA ILE A 19 3.37 -3.13 -10.44
C ILE A 19 2.77 -4.39 -9.82
N ILE A 20 3.59 -5.38 -9.48
CA ILE A 20 3.12 -6.64 -8.88
C ILE A 20 2.44 -6.37 -7.53
N LEU A 21 3.09 -5.60 -6.65
CA LEU A 21 2.54 -5.24 -5.35
C LEU A 21 1.25 -4.43 -5.47
N THR A 22 1.19 -3.51 -6.43
CA THR A 22 -0.03 -2.74 -6.71
C THR A 22 -1.19 -3.65 -7.13
N ILE A 23 -0.95 -4.56 -8.08
CA ILE A 23 -1.99 -5.48 -8.57
C ILE A 23 -2.48 -6.38 -7.44
N LEU A 24 -1.56 -6.97 -6.66
CA LEU A 24 -1.90 -7.83 -5.53
C LEU A 24 -2.66 -7.05 -4.45
N GLY A 25 -2.19 -5.85 -4.11
CA GLY A 25 -2.84 -4.99 -3.13
C GLY A 25 -4.26 -4.60 -3.55
N LEU A 26 -4.46 -4.19 -4.81
CA LEU A 26 -5.78 -3.89 -5.36
C LEU A 26 -6.70 -5.11 -5.37
N ALA A 27 -6.17 -6.30 -5.70
CA ALA A 27 -6.93 -7.55 -5.64
C ALA A 27 -7.39 -7.85 -4.21
N ILE A 28 -6.51 -7.69 -3.21
CA ILE A 28 -6.87 -7.88 -1.79
C ILE A 28 -7.94 -6.90 -1.36
N ILE A 29 -7.80 -5.61 -1.69
CA ILE A 29 -8.80 -4.57 -1.38
C ILE A 29 -10.15 -4.94 -1.99
N TYR A 30 -10.17 -5.33 -3.27
CA TYR A 30 -11.38 -5.70 -3.98
C TYR A 30 -12.05 -6.94 -3.34
N LEU A 31 -11.28 -7.99 -3.06
CA LEU A 31 -11.79 -9.22 -2.46
C LEU A 31 -12.31 -8.99 -1.03
N ALA A 32 -11.59 -8.21 -0.22
CA ALA A 32 -12.02 -7.86 1.13
C ALA A 32 -13.30 -7.00 1.11
N PHE A 33 -13.39 -6.03 0.20
CA PHE A 33 -14.59 -5.22 0.02
C PHE A 33 -15.77 -6.04 -0.49
N GLN A 34 -15.56 -6.95 -1.45
CA GLN A 34 -16.60 -7.86 -1.93
C GLN A 34 -17.07 -8.81 -0.82
N GLY A 35 -16.15 -9.33 0.00
CA GLY A 35 -16.44 -10.14 1.18
C GLY A 35 -17.26 -9.36 2.21
N TYR A 36 -16.89 -8.11 2.49
CA TYR A 36 -17.69 -7.20 3.31
C TYR A 36 -19.09 -7.02 2.76
N ARG A 37 -19.24 -6.72 1.46
CA ARG A 37 -20.55 -6.51 0.84
C ARG A 37 -21.43 -7.77 0.87
N ARG A 38 -20.84 -8.95 0.69
CA ARG A 38 -21.57 -10.23 0.64
C ARG A 38 -21.94 -10.76 2.02
N ASN A 39 -21.04 -10.64 3.00
CA ASN A 39 -21.20 -11.26 4.31
C ASN A 39 -21.46 -10.25 5.44
N GLN A 40 -21.47 -8.94 5.16
CA GLN A 40 -21.56 -7.85 6.14
C GLN A 40 -20.54 -7.95 7.29
N SER A 41 -19.43 -8.68 7.05
CA SER A 41 -18.37 -8.88 8.03
C SER A 41 -17.58 -7.58 8.19
N ARG A 42 -17.85 -6.85 9.27
CA ARG A 42 -17.09 -5.65 9.66
C ARG A 42 -15.58 -5.87 9.65
N PRO A 43 -15.03 -7.00 10.15
CA PRO A 43 -13.61 -7.34 10.01
C PRO A 43 -13.05 -7.15 8.60
N MET A 44 -13.78 -7.61 7.56
CA MET A 44 -13.32 -7.53 6.18
C MET A 44 -13.25 -6.09 5.65
N LEU A 45 -14.07 -5.17 6.17
CA LEU A 45 -13.98 -3.76 5.81
C LEU A 45 -12.71 -3.12 6.37
N PHE A 46 -12.34 -3.42 7.61
CA PHE A 46 -11.08 -2.94 8.19
C PHE A 46 -9.86 -3.52 7.47
N LEU A 47 -9.94 -4.78 7.02
CA LEU A 47 -8.91 -5.36 6.16
C LEU A 47 -8.78 -4.58 4.84
N ALA A 48 -9.90 -4.31 4.16
CA ALA A 48 -9.92 -3.54 2.93
C ALA A 48 -9.35 -2.12 3.11
N LEU A 49 -9.73 -1.44 4.20
CA LEU A 49 -9.21 -0.10 4.55
C LEU A 49 -7.72 -0.14 4.85
N GLY A 50 -7.23 -1.16 5.55
CA GLY A 50 -5.82 -1.30 5.87
C GLY A 50 -4.96 -1.44 4.61
N PHE A 51 -5.33 -2.34 3.70
CA PHE A 51 -4.62 -2.48 2.42
C PHE A 51 -4.76 -1.23 1.53
N ALA A 52 -5.92 -0.58 1.52
CA ALA A 52 -6.10 0.69 0.79
C ALA A 52 -5.18 1.79 1.34
N ALA A 53 -4.99 1.86 2.65
CA ALA A 53 -4.09 2.81 3.28
C ALA A 53 -2.60 2.55 2.99
N ILE A 54 -2.23 1.35 2.54
CA ILE A 54 -0.86 1.07 2.05
C ILE A 54 -0.74 1.49 0.58
N ILE A 55 -1.66 1.02 -0.26
CA ILE A 55 -1.54 1.12 -1.73
C ILE A 55 -1.86 2.52 -2.25
N VAL A 56 -2.89 3.18 -1.72
CA VAL A 56 -3.33 4.49 -2.23
C VAL A 56 -2.27 5.57 -2.04
N PRO A 57 -1.63 5.72 -0.87
CA PRO A 57 -0.54 6.69 -0.72
C PRO A 57 0.65 6.39 -1.63
N GLU A 58 1.00 5.12 -1.85
CA GLU A 58 2.10 4.74 -2.74
C GLU A 58 1.83 5.16 -4.20
N LEU A 59 0.61 4.88 -4.70
CA LEU A 59 0.17 5.32 -6.02
C LEU A 59 0.09 6.84 -6.12
N ALA A 60 -0.49 7.50 -5.12
CA ALA A 60 -0.63 8.95 -5.08
C ALA A 60 0.74 9.63 -5.10
N MET A 61 1.67 9.21 -4.25
CA MET A 61 3.02 9.79 -4.19
C MET A 61 3.83 9.51 -5.46
N THR A 62 3.63 8.37 -6.11
CA THR A 62 4.22 8.08 -7.43
C THR A 62 3.78 9.10 -8.48
N VAL A 63 2.53 9.55 -8.44
CA VAL A 63 2.02 10.58 -9.37
C VAL A 63 2.46 11.98 -8.94
N VAL A 64 2.32 12.32 -7.66
CA VAL A 64 2.63 13.66 -7.14
C VAL A 64 4.11 14.01 -7.31
N THR A 65 5.02 13.08 -7.05
CA THR A 65 6.48 13.32 -7.19
C THR A 65 6.92 13.53 -8.65
N ARG A 66 6.08 13.20 -9.63
CA ARG A 66 6.31 13.54 -11.05
C ARG A 66 5.92 14.98 -11.39
N LEU A 67 5.07 15.60 -10.58
CA LEU A 67 4.55 16.95 -10.79
C LEU A 67 5.22 17.99 -9.89
N VAL A 68 5.60 17.58 -8.67
CA VAL A 68 6.16 18.46 -7.63
C VAL A 68 7.33 17.77 -6.94
N GLU A 69 8.42 18.51 -6.75
CA GLU A 69 9.54 18.04 -5.92
C GLU A 69 9.15 18.11 -4.44
N ILE A 70 9.08 16.95 -3.79
CA ILE A 70 8.80 16.80 -2.37
C ILE A 70 10.05 16.28 -1.68
N SER A 71 10.40 16.87 -0.53
CA SER A 71 11.50 16.38 0.30
C SER A 71 11.28 14.93 0.72
N GLN A 72 12.35 14.12 0.67
CA GLN A 72 12.34 12.72 1.08
C GLN A 72 11.78 12.52 2.50
N PHE A 73 12.02 13.48 3.40
CA PHE A 73 11.48 13.45 4.75
C PHE A 73 9.93 13.35 4.76
N TRP A 74 9.25 14.16 3.95
CA TRP A 74 7.78 14.17 3.88
C TRP A 74 7.23 12.92 3.20
N ILE A 75 7.92 12.41 2.18
CA ILE A 75 7.55 11.17 1.49
C ILE A 75 7.56 10.00 2.48
N VAL A 76 8.68 9.80 3.17
CA VAL A 76 8.85 8.71 4.14
C VAL A 76 7.87 8.85 5.31
N THR A 77 7.69 10.07 5.84
CA THR A 77 6.75 10.33 6.93
C THR A 77 5.32 9.97 6.53
N THR A 78 4.89 10.34 5.32
CA THR A 78 3.55 10.00 4.81
C THR A 78 3.36 8.50 4.79
N TYR A 79 4.31 7.74 4.23
CA TYR A 79 4.25 6.28 4.19
C TYR A 79 4.24 5.64 5.57
N GLN A 80 5.02 6.16 6.52
CA GLN A 80 5.05 5.62 7.89
C GLN A 80 3.72 5.85 8.61
N VAL A 81 3.14 7.05 8.50
CA VAL A 81 1.84 7.37 9.12
C VAL A 81 0.74 6.49 8.53
N THR A 82 0.71 6.33 7.21
CA THR A 82 -0.30 5.52 6.54
C THR A 82 -0.12 4.02 6.84
N ASN A 83 1.12 3.54 6.97
CA ASN A 83 1.42 2.17 7.38
C ASN A 83 1.01 1.89 8.82
N VAL A 84 1.25 2.81 9.75
CA VAL A 84 0.78 2.67 11.14
C VAL A 84 -0.74 2.55 11.17
N PHE A 85 -1.45 3.44 10.48
CA PHE A 85 -2.90 3.37 10.36
C PHE A 85 -3.35 2.03 9.74
N ALA A 86 -2.71 1.60 8.65
CA ALA A 86 -3.01 0.35 7.99
C ALA A 86 -2.85 -0.86 8.91
N PHE A 87 -1.74 -0.94 9.66
CA PHE A 87 -1.50 -2.01 10.60
C PHE A 87 -2.51 -1.99 11.76
N CYS A 88 -2.91 -0.83 12.26
CA CYS A 88 -4.00 -0.73 13.23
C CYS A 88 -5.31 -1.29 12.67
N CYS A 89 -5.67 -0.97 11.42
CA CYS A 89 -6.86 -1.50 10.76
C CYS A 89 -6.79 -3.03 10.58
N ILE A 90 -5.65 -3.55 10.12
CA ILE A 90 -5.45 -4.99 9.91
C ILE A 90 -5.48 -5.74 11.24
N LEU A 91 -4.82 -5.23 12.28
CA LEU A 91 -4.88 -5.80 13.63
C LEU A 91 -6.31 -5.81 14.14
N TYR A 92 -7.03 -4.69 14.02
CA TYR A 92 -8.43 -4.62 14.42
C TYR A 92 -9.29 -5.66 13.69
N ALA A 93 -9.09 -5.82 12.37
CA ALA A 93 -9.78 -6.83 11.56
C ALA A 93 -9.54 -8.25 12.08
N ILE A 94 -8.32 -8.58 12.50
CA ILE A 94 -7.98 -9.92 13.01
C ILE A 94 -8.52 -10.15 14.42
N THR A 95 -8.50 -9.12 15.28
CA THR A 95 -8.97 -9.24 16.67
C THR A 95 -10.48 -9.20 16.82
N MET A 96 -11.20 -8.71 15.80
CA MET A 96 -12.64 -8.60 15.83
C MET A 96 -13.24 -9.99 15.59
N GLU A 97 -13.87 -10.55 16.63
CA GLU A 97 -14.58 -11.83 16.54
C GLU A 97 -15.62 -11.77 15.41
N PRO A 98 -15.66 -12.79 14.52
CA PRO A 98 -16.52 -12.81 13.34
C PRO A 98 -18.02 -12.89 13.65
#